data_AF-A0A8X6VTM6-F1
#
_entry.id   AF-A0A8X6VTM6-F1
#
_cell.length_a   1.000
_cell.length_b   1.000
_cell.length_c   1.000
_cell.angle_alpha   90.00
_cell.angle_beta   90.00
_cell.angle_gamma   90.00
#
_symmetry.space_group_name_H-M   'P 1'
#
loop_
_entity.id
_entity.type
_entity.pdbx_description
1 polymer ?
#
loop_
_entity_poly.entity_id
_entity_poly.type
_entity_poly.pdbx_seq_one_letter_code
_entity_poly.pdbx_strand_id
1 'polypeptide(L)'
;MQLIDFQSSSIWIQKFIETKKKLELIEAERLTSNTSKNASNKILETWNSIPDTFNCLKKLTRAILTMFSSTYACQSLFSEMNNIKDSLRKRLADDSNSACILLKVISYNLDVSYLSSNLQQQKSLSEALSAKWRSNARSEVR
;
A
#
# COMPACT_ATOMS: atom_id res chain seq x y z
N MET A 1 -35.46 -10.10 -10.36
CA MET A 1 -36.24 -10.06 -9.11
C MET A 1 -35.38 -9.67 -7.91
N GLN A 2 -34.29 -10.39 -7.59
CA GLN A 2 -33.44 -10.14 -6.41
C GLN A 2 -33.08 -8.66 -6.11
N LEU A 3 -32.71 -7.86 -7.12
CA LEU A 3 -32.34 -6.45 -6.92
C LEU A 3 -33.52 -5.59 -6.47
N ILE A 4 -34.70 -5.83 -7.06
CA ILE A 4 -35.95 -5.12 -6.77
C ILE A 4 -36.42 -5.52 -5.37
N ASP A 5 -36.39 -6.82 -5.06
CA ASP A 5 -36.75 -7.34 -3.74
C ASP A 5 -35.82 -6.79 -2.64
N PHE A 6 -34.54 -6.63 -2.96
CA PHE A 6 -33.55 -6.04 -2.05
C PHE A 6 -33.78 -4.53 -1.86
N GLN A 7 -34.08 -3.81 -2.94
CA GLN A 7 -34.37 -2.37 -2.91
C GLN A 7 -35.65 -2.06 -2.13
N SER A 8 -36.65 -2.95 -2.15
CA SER A 8 -37.87 -2.80 -1.36
C SER A 8 -37.70 -3.25 0.10
N SER A 9 -36.56 -3.83 0.48
CA SER A 9 -36.34 -4.31 1.85
C SER A 9 -35.94 -3.17 2.79
N SER A 10 -36.90 -2.72 3.60
CA SER A 10 -36.64 -1.67 4.61
C SER A 10 -35.55 -2.07 5.61
N ILE A 11 -35.46 -3.37 5.94
CA ILE A 11 -34.45 -3.93 6.85
C ILE A 11 -33.04 -3.69 6.31
N TRP A 12 -32.80 -4.00 5.03
CA TRP A 12 -31.49 -3.81 4.41
C TRP A 12 -31.15 -2.34 4.25
N ILE A 13 -32.12 -1.52 3.81
CA ILE A 13 -31.95 -0.07 3.71
C ILE A 13 -31.49 0.52 5.05
N GLN A 14 -32.18 0.19 6.14
CA GLN A 14 -31.82 0.68 7.47
C GLN A 14 -30.43 0.20 7.90
N LYS A 15 -30.09 -1.07 7.63
CA LYS A 15 -28.77 -1.63 7.96
C LYS A 15 -27.64 -0.91 7.23
N PHE A 16 -27.83 -0.53 5.96
CA PHE A 16 -26.84 0.27 5.23
C PHE A 16 -26.75 1.71 5.73
N ILE A 17 -27.88 2.34 6.07
CA ILE A 17 -27.88 3.68 6.68
C ILE A 17 -27.09 3.66 8.00
N GLU A 18 -27.32 2.66 8.85
CA GLU A 18 -26.60 2.51 10.10
C GLU A 18 -25.11 2.23 9.87
N THR A 19 -24.78 1.36 8.92
CA THR A 19 -23.39 1.08 8.53
C THR A 19 -22.69 2.35 8.04
N LYS A 20 -23.36 3.16 7.23
CA LYS A 20 -22.85 4.44 6.75
C LYS A 20 -22.55 5.40 7.91
N LYS A 21 -23.48 5.56 8.86
CA LYS A 21 -23.27 6.39 10.06
C LYS A 21 -22.06 5.92 10.88
N LYS A 22 -21.89 4.61 11.04
CA LYS A 22 -20.72 4.04 11.73
C LYS A 22 -19.42 4.34 11.00
N LEU A 23 -19.42 4.31 9.67
CA LEU A 23 -18.24 4.64 8.86
C LEU A 23 -17.90 6.13 8.95
N GLU A 24 -18.89 7.02 8.93
CA GLU A 24 -18.69 8.46 9.12
C GLU A 24 -18.06 8.75 10.49
N LEU A 25 -18.51 8.05 11.54
CA LEU A 25 -17.93 8.17 12.88
C LEU A 25 -16.48 7.65 12.92
N ILE A 26 -16.20 6.52 12.27
CA ILE A 26 -14.82 5.99 12.17
C ILE A 26 -13.89 6.98 11.48
N GLU A 27 -14.34 7.61 10.38
CA GLU A 27 -13.50 8.57 9.65
C GLU A 27 -13.28 9.86 10.47
N ALA A 28 -14.31 10.34 11.19
CA ALA A 28 -14.17 11.48 12.10
C ALA A 28 -13.19 11.18 13.26
N GLU A 29 -13.23 9.97 13.81
CA GLU A 29 -12.29 9.54 14.85
C GLU A 29 -10.87 9.33 14.32
N ARG A 30 -10.70 8.95 13.04
CA ARG A 30 -9.40 8.81 12.39
C ARG A 30 -8.67 10.16 12.24
N LEU A 31 -9.42 11.25 12.12
CA LEU A 31 -8.88 12.61 12.08
C LEU A 31 -8.46 13.14 13.46
N THR A 32 -9.04 12.59 14.53
CA THR A 32 -8.86 13.09 15.91
C THR A 32 -8.01 12.18 16.80
N SER A 33 -7.89 10.89 16.46
CA SER A 33 -7.12 9.90 17.20
C SER A 33 -6.29 9.02 16.26
N ASN A 34 -5.06 8.68 16.66
CA ASN A 34 -4.19 7.73 15.93
C ASN A 34 -4.70 6.26 15.96
N THR A 35 -5.95 6.03 16.39
CA THR A 35 -6.51 4.69 16.49
C THR A 35 -7.12 4.30 15.14
N SER A 36 -6.42 3.45 14.39
CA SER A 36 -6.90 2.87 13.14
C SER A 36 -8.09 1.93 13.40
N LYS A 37 -9.30 2.47 13.54
CA LYS A 37 -10.52 1.65 13.45
C LYS A 37 -10.70 1.21 12.00
N ASN A 38 -10.75 -0.10 11.78
CA ASN A 38 -10.79 -0.68 10.43
C ASN A 38 -12.20 -0.55 9.82
N ALA A 39 -12.42 0.51 9.05
CA ALA A 39 -13.64 0.74 8.27
C ALA A 39 -13.99 -0.43 7.35
N SER A 40 -12.98 -1.08 6.75
CA SER A 40 -13.15 -2.22 5.83
C SER A 40 -13.78 -3.43 6.52
N ASN A 41 -13.45 -3.70 7.79
CA ASN A 41 -14.06 -4.79 8.54
C ASN A 41 -15.57 -4.59 8.71
N LYS A 42 -16.02 -3.35 8.98
CA LYS A 42 -17.44 -3.07 9.19
C LYS A 42 -18.25 -3.19 7.89
N ILE A 43 -17.66 -2.75 6.78
CA ILE A 43 -18.24 -2.94 5.43
C ILE A 43 -18.40 -4.44 5.16
N LEU A 44 -17.33 -5.22 5.35
CA LEU A 44 -17.33 -6.65 5.06
C LEU A 44 -18.36 -7.43 5.92
N GLU A 45 -18.46 -7.10 7.21
CA GLU A 45 -19.45 -7.68 8.13
C GLU A 45 -20.89 -7.44 7.65
N THR A 46 -21.22 -6.19 7.29
CA THR A 46 -22.56 -5.85 6.79
C THR A 46 -22.87 -6.59 5.50
N TRP A 47 -21.95 -6.64 4.54
CA TRP A 47 -22.16 -7.33 3.26
C TRP A 47 -22.24 -8.86 3.41
N ASN A 48 -21.46 -9.45 4.31
CA ASN A 48 -21.51 -10.90 4.57
C ASN A 48 -22.82 -11.33 5.22
N SER A 49 -23.47 -10.45 5.97
CA SER A 49 -24.75 -10.74 6.62
C SER A 49 -25.95 -10.84 5.68
N ILE A 50 -25.80 -10.45 4.41
CA ILE A 50 -26.87 -10.57 3.40
C ILE A 50 -27.26 -12.04 3.26
N PRO A 51 -28.55 -12.39 3.08
CA PRO A 51 -28.98 -13.77 2.87
C PRO A 51 -28.46 -14.35 1.55
N ASP A 52 -28.27 -15.66 1.50
CA ASP A 52 -27.83 -16.35 0.27
C ASP A 52 -28.88 -16.35 -0.84
N THR A 53 -30.14 -16.01 -0.51
CA THR A 53 -31.19 -15.75 -1.51
C THR A 53 -30.81 -14.62 -2.48
N PHE A 54 -29.88 -13.74 -2.09
CA PHE A 54 -29.33 -12.65 -2.92
C PHE A 54 -27.93 -12.95 -3.48
N ASN A 55 -27.62 -14.22 -3.80
CA ASN A 55 -26.28 -14.62 -4.24
C ASN A 55 -25.75 -13.84 -5.46
N CYS A 56 -26.61 -13.50 -6.44
CA CYS A 56 -26.20 -12.72 -7.60
C CYS A 56 -25.74 -11.31 -7.19
N LEU A 57 -26.47 -10.68 -6.27
CA LEU A 57 -26.10 -9.38 -5.70
C LEU A 57 -24.79 -9.48 -4.92
N LYS A 58 -24.60 -10.51 -4.08
CA LYS A 58 -23.35 -10.71 -3.36
C LYS A 58 -22.14 -10.84 -4.30
N LYS A 59 -22.27 -11.57 -5.40
CA LYS A 59 -21.20 -11.70 -6.42
C LYS A 59 -20.87 -10.36 -7.05
N LEU A 60 -21.89 -9.59 -7.44
CA LEU A 60 -21.70 -8.27 -8.02
C LEU A 60 -21.03 -7.31 -7.04
N THR A 61 -21.52 -7.23 -5.79
CA THR A 61 -20.91 -6.37 -4.78
C THR A 61 -19.46 -6.75 -4.51
N ARG A 62 -19.14 -8.05 -4.42
CA ARG A 62 -17.75 -8.49 -4.26
C ARG A 62 -16.86 -8.01 -5.41
N ALA A 63 -17.31 -8.16 -6.66
CA ALA A 63 -16.57 -7.66 -7.82
C ALA A 63 -16.36 -6.13 -7.76
N ILE A 64 -17.41 -5.38 -7.41
CA ILE A 64 -17.35 -3.92 -7.27
C ILE A 64 -16.40 -3.50 -6.15
N LEU A 65 -16.51 -4.10 -4.97
CA LEU A 65 -15.64 -3.83 -3.82
C LEU A 65 -14.18 -4.12 -4.18
N THR A 66 -13.89 -5.26 -4.80
CA THR A 66 -12.53 -5.61 -5.23
C THR A 66 -12.00 -4.60 -6.25
N MET A 67 -12.80 -4.20 -7.25
CA MET A 67 -12.37 -3.23 -8.27
C MET A 67 -12.07 -1.86 -7.67
N PHE A 68 -12.92 -1.35 -6.77
CA PHE A 68 -12.66 -0.07 -6.12
C PHE A 68 -11.48 -0.13 -5.15
N SER A 69 -11.37 -1.19 -4.35
CA SER A 69 -10.24 -1.38 -3.44
C SER A 69 -8.91 -1.47 -4.20
N SER A 70 -8.84 -2.22 -5.31
CA SER A 70 -7.62 -2.31 -6.11
C SER A 70 -7.30 -0.98 -6.79
N THR A 71 -8.30 -0.27 -7.29
CA THR A 71 -8.09 1.05 -7.92
C THR A 71 -7.54 2.06 -6.92
N TYR A 72 -8.10 2.11 -5.71
CA TYR A 72 -7.62 2.99 -4.65
C TYR A 72 -6.21 2.61 -4.19
N ALA A 73 -5.93 1.32 -4.02
CA ALA A 73 -4.60 0.83 -3.66
C ALA A 73 -3.55 1.22 -4.71
N CYS A 74 -3.87 1.08 -6.01
CA CYS A 74 -2.99 1.52 -7.09
C CYS A 74 -2.75 3.04 -7.04
N GLN A 75 -3.81 3.86 -6.88
CA GLN A 75 -3.66 5.32 -6.78
C GLN A 75 -2.80 5.73 -5.58
N SER A 76 -3.02 5.11 -4.43
CA SER A 76 -2.22 5.34 -3.23
C SER A 76 -0.75 4.97 -3.46
N LEU A 77 -0.49 3.83 -4.09
CA LEU A 77 0.85 3.39 -4.46
C LEU A 77 1.54 4.38 -5.42
N PHE A 78 0.84 4.83 -6.47
CA PHE A 78 1.37 5.83 -7.41
C PHE A 78 1.69 7.16 -6.73
N SER A 79 0.84 7.61 -5.81
CA SER A 79 1.10 8.83 -5.02
C SER A 79 2.37 8.69 -4.17
N GLU A 80 2.53 7.53 -3.52
CA GLU A 80 3.71 7.26 -2.71
C GLU A 80 4.99 7.14 -3.56
N MET A 81 4.91 6.51 -4.73
CA MET A 81 6.02 6.47 -5.70
C MET A 81 6.40 7.88 -6.19
N ASN A 82 5.42 8.75 -6.41
CA ASN A 82 5.68 10.15 -6.76
C ASN A 82 6.38 10.90 -5.62
N ASN A 83 6.10 10.58 -4.35
CA ASN A 83 6.83 11.13 -3.21
C ASN A 83 8.28 10.63 -3.12
N ILE A 84 8.53 9.36 -3.46
CA ILE A 84 9.90 8.79 -3.52
C ILE A 84 10.70 9.42 -4.67
N LYS A 85 10.02 9.75 -5.76
CA LYS A 85 10.56 10.45 -6.93
C LYS A 85 10.62 11.96 -6.69
N ASP A 86 11.37 12.39 -5.68
CA ASP A 86 11.65 13.81 -5.46
C ASP A 86 12.32 14.44 -6.70
N SER A 87 12.18 15.76 -6.84
CA SER A 87 12.79 16.63 -7.85
C SER A 87 14.30 16.40 -8.09
N LEU A 88 15.03 15.86 -7.12
CA LEU A 88 16.44 15.48 -7.23
C LEU A 88 16.66 14.06 -7.79
N ARG A 89 15.65 13.19 -7.76
CA ARG A 89 15.65 11.80 -8.27
C ARG A 89 14.65 11.63 -9.41
N LYS A 90 14.76 12.43 -10.47
CA LYS A 90 13.83 12.40 -11.62
C LYS A 90 13.85 11.09 -12.42
N ARG A 91 14.84 10.22 -12.22
CA ARG A 91 15.03 8.95 -12.92
C ARG A 91 15.25 7.81 -11.93
N LEU A 92 14.17 7.25 -11.41
CA LEU A 92 14.18 5.86 -10.96
C LEU A 92 14.07 5.00 -12.21
N ALA A 93 15.02 4.10 -12.43
CA ALA A 93 14.91 3.07 -13.46
C ALA A 93 13.78 2.10 -13.10
N ASP A 94 13.16 1.46 -14.09
CA ASP A 94 12.00 0.58 -13.89
C ASP A 94 12.28 -0.55 -12.87
N ASP A 95 13.51 -1.06 -12.87
CA ASP A 95 14.00 -2.06 -11.91
C ASP A 95 14.05 -1.53 -10.46
N SER A 96 14.45 -0.27 -10.26
CA SER A 96 14.45 0.36 -8.93
C SER A 96 13.04 0.65 -8.43
N ASN A 97 12.13 0.93 -9.36
CA ASN A 97 10.73 1.21 -9.08
C ASN A 97 9.98 -0.05 -8.63
N SER A 98 10.18 -1.15 -9.34
CA SER A 98 9.63 -2.47 -8.98
C SER A 98 10.20 -2.97 -7.64
N ALA A 99 11.50 -2.78 -7.38
CA ALA A 99 12.11 -3.10 -6.09
C ALA A 99 11.50 -2.28 -4.93
N CYS A 100 11.26 -0.97 -5.13
CA CYS A 100 10.60 -0.13 -4.12
C CYS A 100 9.15 -0.57 -3.84
N ILE A 101 8.37 -0.89 -4.88
CA ILE A 101 7.01 -1.43 -4.72
C ILE A 101 7.07 -2.75 -3.94
N LEU A 102 7.99 -3.65 -4.31
CA LEU A 102 8.16 -4.93 -3.65
C LEU A 102 8.43 -4.71 -2.17
N LEU A 103 9.47 -3.94 -1.81
CA LEU A 103 9.81 -3.62 -0.42
C LEU A 103 8.67 -3.00 0.40
N LYS A 104 7.75 -2.27 -0.25
CA LYS A 104 6.55 -1.71 0.41
C LYS A 104 5.46 -2.75 0.64
N VAL A 105 5.26 -3.66 -0.31
CA VAL A 105 4.20 -4.67 -0.30
C VAL A 105 4.52 -5.85 0.61
N ILE A 106 5.76 -6.33 0.58
CA ILE A 106 6.22 -7.29 1.60
C ILE A 106 6.44 -6.49 2.89
N SER A 107 5.80 -6.89 4.00
CA SER A 107 6.02 -6.33 5.34
C SER A 107 7.41 -6.69 5.90
N TYR A 108 8.44 -6.59 5.07
CA TYR A 108 9.81 -6.87 5.42
C TYR A 108 10.29 -5.74 6.32
N ASN A 109 10.56 -6.07 7.58
CA ASN A 109 11.18 -5.14 8.52
C ASN A 109 12.63 -4.94 8.10
N LEU A 110 12.87 -3.86 7.37
CA LEU A 110 14.18 -3.40 6.97
C LEU A 110 14.98 -2.99 8.20
N ASP A 111 16.02 -3.77 8.54
CA ASP A 111 17.03 -3.34 9.50
C ASP A 111 17.94 -2.28 8.86
N VAL A 112 17.51 -1.03 9.02
CA VAL A 112 18.21 0.15 8.49
C VAL A 112 19.64 0.25 9.04
N SER A 113 19.88 -0.23 10.27
CA SER A 113 21.19 -0.16 10.90
C SER A 113 22.19 -1.13 10.25
N TYR A 114 21.73 -2.35 9.97
CA TYR A 114 22.50 -3.36 9.24
C TYR A 114 22.79 -2.95 7.79
N LEU A 115 21.82 -2.34 7.09
CA LEU A 115 22.06 -1.89 5.71
C LEU A 115 23.00 -0.69 5.64
N SER A 116 22.84 0.28 6.55
CA SER A 116 23.68 1.48 6.61
C SER A 116 25.16 1.12 6.85
N SER A 117 25.40 0.21 7.81
CA SER A 117 26.75 -0.28 8.13
C SER A 117 27.39 -1.01 6.95
N ASN A 118 26.65 -1.88 6.25
CA ASN A 118 27.16 -2.57 5.06
C ASN A 118 27.45 -1.62 3.88
N LEU A 119 26.58 -0.64 3.63
CA LEU A 119 26.80 0.37 2.58
C LEU A 119 28.05 1.21 2.85
N GLN A 120 28.25 1.60 4.11
CA GLN A 120 29.44 2.36 4.51
C GLN A 120 30.71 1.53 4.38
N GLN A 121 30.65 0.23 4.68
CA GLN A 121 31.77 -0.70 4.52
C GLN A 121 32.11 -0.98 3.05
N GLN A 122 31.11 -1.09 2.17
CA GLN A 122 31.35 -1.22 0.73
C GLN A 122 31.99 0.04 0.14
N LYS A 123 31.54 1.23 0.57
CA LYS A 123 32.09 2.48 0.08
C LYS A 123 33.56 2.63 0.47
N SER A 124 33.91 2.34 1.74
CA SER A 124 35.30 2.39 2.21
C SER A 124 36.19 1.36 1.51
N LEU A 125 35.69 0.15 1.23
CA LEU A 125 36.41 -0.86 0.44
C LEU A 125 36.65 -0.40 -1.01
N SER A 126 35.67 0.22 -1.66
CA SER A 126 35.80 0.72 -3.03
C SER A 126 36.81 1.88 -3.14
N GLU A 127 36.84 2.76 -2.14
CA GLU A 127 37.80 3.87 -2.04
C GLU A 127 39.22 3.35 -1.75
N ALA A 128 39.35 2.35 -0.87
CA ALA A 128 40.63 1.70 -0.58
C ALA A 128 41.20 0.96 -1.81
N LEU A 129 40.35 0.24 -2.55
CA LEU A 129 40.76 -0.42 -3.79
C LEU A 129 41.17 0.61 -4.85
N SER A 130 40.42 1.69 -5.00
CA SER A 130 40.76 2.78 -5.93
C SER A 130 42.08 3.48 -5.56
N ALA A 131 42.34 3.69 -4.26
CA ALA A 131 43.60 4.24 -3.78
C ALA A 131 44.78 3.28 -4.02
N LYS A 132 44.57 1.97 -3.81
CA LYS A 132 45.56 0.93 -4.06
C LYS A 132 45.92 0.81 -5.55
N TRP A 133 44.91 0.83 -6.43
CA TRP A 133 45.12 0.89 -7.88
C TRP A 133 45.92 2.13 -8.31
N ARG A 134 45.58 3.33 -7.78
CA ARG A 134 46.34 4.57 -8.07
C ARG A 134 47.77 4.56 -7.55
N SER A 135 48.05 3.82 -6.47
CA SER A 135 49.41 3.65 -5.95
C SER A 135 50.23 2.71 -6.84
N ASN A 136 49.66 1.57 -7.25
CA ASN A 136 50.33 0.62 -8.15
C ASN A 136 50.65 1.24 -9.51
N ALA A 137 49.71 1.99 -10.10
CA ALA A 137 49.93 2.68 -11.36
C ALA A 137 51.02 3.77 -11.28
N ARG A 138 51.31 4.31 -10.08
CA ARG A 138 52.41 5.26 -9.87
C ARG A 138 53.77 4.59 -9.67
N SER A 139 53.81 3.35 -9.19
CA SER A 139 55.05 2.57 -9.05
C SER A 139 55.51 1.91 -10.34
N GLU A 140 54.61 1.70 -11.32
CA GLU A 140 54.96 1.14 -12.64
C GLU A 140 55.48 2.19 -13.66
N VAL A 141 55.42 3.48 -13.33
CA VAL A 141 55.86 4.60 -14.19
C VAL A 141 57.23 5.16 -13.76
N ARG A 142 57.92 4.51 -12.82
CA ARG A 142 59.26 4.88 -12.34
C ARG A 142 60.20 3.70 -12.49
#